data_AF-N8RQ64-F1
#
_entry.id   AF-N8RQ64-F1
#
_cell.length_a   1.000
_cell.length_b   1.000
_cell.length_c   1.000
_cell.angle_alpha   90.00
_cell.angle_beta   90.00
_cell.angle_gamma   90.00
#
_symmetry.space_group_name_H-M   'P 1'
#
loop_
_entity.id
_entity.type
_entity.pdbx_description
1 polymer ?
#
loop_
_entity_poly.entity_id
_entity_poly.type
_entity_poly.pdbx_seq_one_letter_code
_entity_poly.pdbx_strand_id
1 'polypeptide(L)'
;MHLLQPQLEVTTSSLVSPHSITAPMLTPDQVQRSSWQTLTTEPEQVDWLILHFNHWFSHHNVMLVKGDFEPEYFPAINQQPAKIQFAHGFFNSALHEISHWSISGEKRRLLPDLGYWYAPDGRTAEQQALFEQVEIKPQAIEWLFATAFGRKFRVSLDNLTGDSGNGTQFKDHVFAQVQRYFSGEATLPRDAALFIHYICVCTRHGLPLQLNEFKRELLD
;
A
#
# COMPACT_ATOMS: atom_id res chain seq x y z
N MET A 1 -11.51 17.73 -22.72
CA MET A 1 -12.40 17.88 -21.54
C MET A 1 -12.96 16.50 -21.21
N HIS A 2 -12.16 15.63 -20.58
CA HIS A 2 -12.69 14.37 -20.04
C HIS A 2 -13.12 14.65 -18.61
N LEU A 3 -14.44 14.57 -18.38
CA LEU A 3 -15.09 14.82 -17.11
C LEU A 3 -14.70 13.72 -16.12
N LEU A 4 -14.20 14.14 -14.96
CA LEU A 4 -14.08 13.31 -13.76
C LEU A 4 -15.46 12.73 -13.44
N GLN A 5 -15.64 11.42 -13.61
CA GLN A 5 -16.85 10.75 -13.13
C GLN A 5 -16.63 10.30 -11.68
N PRO A 6 -17.57 10.58 -10.77
CA PRO A 6 -17.50 10.10 -9.40
C PRO A 6 -17.43 8.56 -9.37
N GLN A 7 -16.56 8.02 -8.51
CA GLN A 7 -16.56 6.59 -8.22
C GLN A 7 -17.87 6.20 -7.52
N LEU A 8 -18.49 5.10 -7.95
CA LEU A 8 -19.66 4.54 -7.27
C LEU A 8 -19.28 4.09 -5.85
N GLU A 9 -19.99 4.63 -4.85
CA GLU A 9 -19.99 4.07 -3.51
C GLU A 9 -20.57 2.65 -3.55
N VAL A 10 -19.74 1.66 -3.25
CA VAL A 10 -20.20 0.28 -3.04
C VAL A 10 -20.69 0.16 -1.60
N THR A 11 -21.98 0.42 -1.39
CA THR A 11 -22.66 0.07 -0.14
C THR A 11 -22.92 -1.43 -0.14
N THR A 12 -22.05 -2.22 0.49
CA THR A 12 -22.34 -3.63 0.80
C THR A 12 -22.63 -3.77 2.29
N SER A 13 -23.92 -3.87 2.63
CA SER A 13 -24.40 -4.33 3.92
C SER A 13 -25.13 -5.66 3.74
N SER A 14 -24.50 -6.78 4.14
CA SER A 14 -25.17 -7.89 4.82
C SER A 14 -24.20 -9.01 5.23
N LEU A 15 -23.95 -9.03 6.54
CA LEU A 15 -24.02 -10.16 7.47
C LEU A 15 -23.53 -11.54 7.00
N VAL A 16 -22.33 -11.91 7.49
CA VAL A 16 -21.96 -13.32 7.72
C VAL A 16 -21.35 -13.43 9.12
N SER A 17 -21.91 -14.34 9.93
CA SER A 17 -21.54 -14.69 11.30
C SER A 17 -20.08 -15.16 11.44
N PRO A 18 -19.47 -15.08 12.64
CA PRO A 18 -18.06 -15.36 12.82
C PRO A 18 -17.84 -16.87 12.83
N HIS A 19 -17.23 -17.40 11.78
CA HIS A 19 -16.57 -18.69 11.85
C HIS A 19 -15.07 -18.41 11.92
N SER A 20 -14.45 -18.89 13.00
CA SER A 20 -13.02 -18.83 13.22
C SER A 20 -12.29 -19.37 12.01
N ILE A 21 -11.76 -18.47 11.18
CA ILE A 21 -10.83 -18.84 10.11
C ILE A 21 -9.45 -18.87 10.77
N THR A 22 -9.04 -20.06 11.20
CA THR A 22 -7.62 -20.37 11.38
C THR A 22 -6.94 -20.17 10.04
N ALA A 23 -6.29 -19.02 9.86
CA ALA A 23 -5.37 -18.80 8.75
C ALA A 23 -4.28 -19.89 8.82
N PRO A 24 -3.90 -20.51 7.70
CA PRO A 24 -2.76 -21.42 7.71
C PRO A 24 -1.53 -20.63 8.15
N MET A 25 -0.97 -20.99 9.32
CA MET A 25 0.35 -20.52 9.73
C MET A 25 1.37 -21.03 8.71
N LEU A 26 1.67 -20.21 7.71
CA LEU A 26 2.91 -20.37 6.95
C LEU A 26 4.04 -20.18 7.96
N THR A 27 4.74 -21.27 8.27
CA THR A 27 5.94 -21.23 9.11
C THR A 27 7.00 -20.39 8.38
N PRO A 28 7.66 -19.41 9.03
CA PRO A 28 8.64 -18.52 8.39
C PRO A 28 9.91 -19.18 7.80
N ASP A 29 10.03 -20.50 7.84
CA ASP A 29 11.34 -21.18 7.94
C ASP A 29 11.96 -21.69 6.63
N GLN A 30 11.39 -21.44 5.45
CA GLN A 30 11.88 -22.09 4.21
C GLN A 30 12.60 -21.20 3.22
N VAL A 31 12.78 -19.92 3.51
CA VAL A 31 13.58 -19.08 2.64
C VAL A 31 14.82 -18.67 3.42
N GLN A 32 15.98 -19.05 2.89
CA GLN A 32 17.28 -18.71 3.43
C GLN A 32 17.47 -17.18 3.28
N ARG A 33 16.95 -16.45 4.27
CA ARG A 33 16.73 -15.00 4.21
C ARG A 33 17.81 -14.31 5.00
N SER A 34 18.54 -13.41 4.35
CA SER A 34 19.31 -12.39 5.06
C SER A 34 18.35 -11.64 6.01
N SER A 35 18.79 -11.45 7.24
CA SER A 35 18.00 -10.70 8.22
C SER A 35 17.89 -9.25 7.74
N TRP A 36 16.71 -8.63 7.92
CA TRP A 36 16.50 -7.24 7.51
C TRP A 36 17.56 -6.29 8.10
N GLN A 37 17.99 -6.56 9.33
CA GLN A 37 18.98 -5.76 10.06
C GLN A 37 20.37 -5.77 9.41
N THR A 38 20.69 -6.75 8.55
CA THR A 38 21.99 -6.82 7.87
C THR A 38 22.02 -6.08 6.53
N LEU A 39 20.87 -5.61 6.03
CA LEU A 39 20.76 -4.98 4.72
C LEU A 39 21.02 -3.47 4.83
N THR A 40 21.98 -2.97 4.06
CA THR A 40 22.43 -1.57 4.18
C THR A 40 22.14 -0.75 2.94
N THR A 41 21.94 -1.39 1.79
CA THR A 41 21.67 -0.71 0.52
C THR A 41 20.21 -0.84 0.10
N GLU A 42 19.70 0.15 -0.63
CA GLU A 42 18.32 0.12 -1.14
C GLU A 42 18.06 -1.07 -2.09
N PRO A 43 18.96 -1.43 -3.04
CA PRO A 43 18.75 -2.61 -3.88
C PRO A 43 18.59 -3.92 -3.08
N GLU A 44 19.43 -4.13 -2.06
CA GLU A 44 19.32 -5.31 -1.19
C GLU A 44 17.98 -5.36 -0.45
N GLN A 45 17.52 -4.20 0.05
CA GLN A 45 16.24 -4.07 0.74
C GLN A 45 15.06 -4.32 -0.22
N VAL A 46 15.17 -3.87 -1.46
CA VAL A 46 14.15 -4.10 -2.50
C VAL A 46 14.09 -5.57 -2.91
N ASP A 47 15.23 -6.21 -3.13
CA ASP A 47 15.28 -7.64 -3.44
C ASP A 47 14.71 -8.47 -2.28
N TRP A 48 15.01 -8.07 -1.04
CA TRP A 48 14.41 -8.66 0.15
C TRP A 48 12.88 -8.49 0.12
N LEU A 49 12.37 -7.28 -0.12
CA LEU A 49 10.94 -6.99 -0.16
C LEU A 49 10.21 -7.85 -1.19
N ILE A 50 10.74 -7.93 -2.42
CA ILE A 50 10.19 -8.75 -3.51
C ILE A 50 10.12 -10.22 -3.08
N LEU A 51 11.22 -10.78 -2.60
CA LEU A 51 11.30 -12.18 -2.20
C LEU A 51 10.37 -12.51 -1.02
N HIS A 52 10.19 -11.57 -0.08
CA HIS A 52 9.32 -11.76 1.07
C HIS A 52 7.84 -11.62 0.70
N PHE A 53 7.47 -10.58 -0.04
CA PHE A 53 6.12 -10.36 -0.52
C PHE A 53 5.62 -11.54 -1.35
N ASN A 54 6.42 -11.99 -2.34
CA ASN A 54 6.03 -13.08 -3.26
C ASN A 54 5.80 -14.40 -2.52
N HIS A 55 6.54 -14.64 -1.43
CA HIS A 55 6.31 -15.81 -0.60
C HIS A 55 5.06 -15.67 0.25
N TRP A 56 4.93 -14.56 1.00
CA TRP A 56 3.82 -14.33 1.94
C TRP A 56 2.46 -14.28 1.24
N PHE A 57 2.42 -13.68 0.05
CA PHE A 57 1.20 -13.53 -0.75
C PHE A 57 1.10 -14.50 -1.93
N SER A 58 1.92 -15.55 -1.97
CA SER A 58 1.86 -16.59 -3.01
C SER A 58 0.45 -17.19 -3.19
N HIS A 59 -0.29 -17.32 -2.09
CA HIS A 59 -1.68 -17.80 -2.07
C HIS A 59 -2.68 -16.87 -2.81
N HIS A 60 -2.31 -15.61 -3.09
CA HIS A 60 -3.10 -14.69 -3.90
C HIS A 60 -2.77 -14.76 -5.41
N ASN A 61 -1.85 -15.63 -5.84
CA ASN A 61 -1.39 -15.70 -7.24
C ASN A 61 -0.94 -14.33 -7.78
N VAL A 62 -0.15 -13.61 -6.97
CA VAL A 62 0.37 -12.27 -7.27
C VAL A 62 1.87 -12.22 -6.99
N MET A 63 2.58 -11.42 -7.79
CA MET A 63 4.01 -11.15 -7.59
C MET A 63 4.27 -9.64 -7.60
N LEU A 64 5.15 -9.20 -6.71
CA LEU A 64 5.82 -7.91 -6.78
C LEU A 64 6.98 -8.00 -7.77
N VAL A 65 7.06 -7.05 -8.70
CA VAL A 65 8.10 -7.01 -9.74
C VAL A 65 8.69 -5.62 -9.84
N LYS A 66 10.01 -5.55 -10.00
CA LYS A 66 10.71 -4.28 -10.25
C LYS A 66 10.54 -3.88 -11.72
N GLY A 67 9.95 -2.71 -11.97
CA GLY A 67 9.86 -2.10 -13.30
C GLY A 67 10.90 -1.00 -13.49
N ASP A 68 11.09 -0.59 -14.76
CA ASP A 68 12.07 0.44 -15.14
C ASP A 68 11.46 1.85 -15.19
N PHE A 69 10.18 1.95 -15.57
CA PHE A 69 9.49 3.21 -15.86
C PHE A 69 8.27 3.38 -14.95
N GLU A 70 7.05 3.30 -15.49
CA GLU A 70 5.83 3.56 -14.74
C GLU A 70 5.42 2.37 -13.87
N PRO A 71 4.86 2.63 -12.68
CA PRO A 71 4.18 1.60 -11.92
C PRO A 71 2.92 1.16 -12.66
N GLU A 72 2.59 -0.12 -12.60
CA GLU A 72 1.37 -0.66 -13.19
C GLU A 72 0.94 -1.94 -12.47
N TYR A 73 -0.37 -2.11 -12.28
CA TYR A 73 -0.92 -3.39 -11.89
C TYR A 73 -1.43 -4.17 -13.10
N PHE A 74 -0.82 -5.33 -13.33
CA PHE A 74 -1.27 -6.28 -14.33
C PHE A 74 -2.12 -7.37 -13.66
N PRO A 75 -3.40 -7.55 -14.02
CA PRO A 75 -4.19 -8.66 -13.52
C PRO A 75 -3.62 -9.99 -14.00
N ALA A 76 -3.97 -11.07 -13.31
CA ALA A 76 -3.59 -12.41 -13.72
C ALA A 76 -4.22 -12.74 -15.08
N ILE A 77 -3.41 -13.23 -16.02
CA ILE A 77 -3.86 -13.59 -17.38
C ILE A 77 -3.36 -15.00 -17.67
N ASN A 78 -4.27 -15.88 -18.11
CA ASN A 78 -4.00 -17.29 -18.39
C ASN A 78 -3.37 -18.00 -17.16
N GLN A 79 -2.13 -18.47 -17.28
CA GLN A 79 -1.36 -19.14 -16.22
C GLN A 79 -0.34 -18.20 -15.56
N GLN A 80 -0.32 -16.92 -15.93
CA GLN A 80 0.60 -15.94 -15.35
C GLN A 80 -0.05 -15.30 -14.12
N PRO A 81 0.66 -15.24 -12.98
CA PRO A 81 0.19 -14.52 -11.80
C PRO A 81 -0.01 -13.03 -12.11
N ALA A 82 -0.85 -12.38 -11.30
CA ALA A 82 -0.93 -10.92 -11.32
C ALA A 82 0.43 -10.30 -10.95
N LYS A 83 0.72 -9.11 -11.47
CA LYS A 83 1.96 -8.40 -11.18
C LYS A 83 1.68 -7.02 -10.63
N ILE A 84 2.26 -6.72 -9.48
CA ILE A 84 2.36 -5.39 -8.91
C ILE A 84 3.74 -4.87 -9.36
N GLN A 85 3.77 -4.02 -10.38
CA GLN A 85 5.00 -3.43 -10.89
C GLN A 85 5.22 -2.07 -10.26
N PHE A 86 6.39 -1.87 -9.64
CA PHE A 86 6.77 -0.58 -9.06
C PHE A 86 7.95 0.04 -9.80
N ALA A 87 8.06 1.37 -9.75
CA ALA A 87 8.97 2.14 -10.57
C ALA A 87 10.40 2.22 -10.00
N HIS A 88 11.38 2.27 -10.91
CA HIS A 88 12.78 2.67 -10.68
C HIS A 88 13.55 1.89 -9.61
N GLY A 89 13.01 0.79 -9.09
CA GLY A 89 13.67 0.07 -8.00
C GLY A 89 13.67 0.83 -6.67
N PHE A 90 12.79 1.81 -6.46
CA PHE A 90 12.72 2.51 -5.18
C PHE A 90 11.86 1.75 -4.18
N PHE A 91 12.34 1.63 -2.94
CA PHE A 91 11.64 0.86 -1.92
C PHE A 91 10.27 1.47 -1.59
N ASN A 92 10.20 2.80 -1.51
CA ASN A 92 8.95 3.49 -1.22
C ASN A 92 7.95 3.37 -2.38
N SER A 93 8.41 3.33 -3.63
CA SER A 93 7.52 3.03 -4.77
C SER A 93 6.91 1.63 -4.62
N ALA A 94 7.69 0.63 -4.22
CA ALA A 94 7.14 -0.70 -3.95
C ALA A 94 6.10 -0.70 -2.81
N LEU A 95 6.34 0.03 -1.72
CA LEU A 95 5.36 0.16 -0.64
C LEU A 95 4.06 0.83 -1.09
N HIS A 96 4.18 1.87 -1.92
CA HIS A 96 3.06 2.58 -2.49
C HIS A 96 2.16 1.63 -3.32
N GLU A 97 2.75 0.88 -4.25
CA GLU A 97 2.00 -0.07 -5.08
C GLU A 97 1.35 -1.20 -4.27
N ILE A 98 2.05 -1.72 -3.27
CA ILE A 98 1.48 -2.72 -2.35
C ILE A 98 0.30 -2.12 -1.57
N SER A 99 0.37 -0.83 -1.19
CA SER A 99 -0.72 -0.16 -0.48
C SER A 99 -1.99 -0.13 -1.34
N HIS A 100 -1.88 0.27 -2.61
CA HIS A 100 -3.00 0.25 -3.58
C HIS A 100 -3.58 -1.14 -3.78
N TRP A 101 -2.71 -2.15 -3.94
CA TRP A 101 -3.16 -3.53 -4.09
C TRP A 101 -3.88 -4.06 -2.85
N SER A 102 -3.35 -3.73 -1.66
CA SER A 102 -3.87 -4.24 -0.38
C SER A 102 -5.26 -3.72 -0.02
N ILE A 103 -5.64 -2.55 -0.53
CA ILE A 103 -6.99 -1.97 -0.35
C ILE A 103 -7.98 -2.38 -1.45
N SER A 104 -7.47 -2.90 -2.56
CA SER A 104 -8.28 -3.22 -3.73
C SER A 104 -8.96 -4.57 -3.54
N GLY A 105 -10.30 -4.58 -3.52
CA GLY A 105 -11.09 -5.80 -3.42
C GLY A 105 -10.96 -6.69 -4.67
N GLU A 106 -11.48 -7.93 -4.58
CA GLU A 106 -11.32 -8.97 -5.61
C GLU A 106 -11.70 -8.49 -7.02
N LYS A 107 -12.81 -7.75 -7.18
CA LYS A 107 -13.25 -7.23 -8.48
C LYS A 107 -12.24 -6.26 -9.09
N ARG A 108 -11.61 -5.40 -8.27
CA ARG A 108 -10.62 -4.41 -8.73
C ARG A 108 -9.33 -5.10 -9.17
N ARG A 109 -8.93 -6.18 -8.48
CA ARG A 109 -7.77 -7.01 -8.84
C ARG A 109 -7.92 -7.75 -10.18
N LEU A 110 -9.08 -7.69 -10.83
CA LEU A 110 -9.29 -8.20 -12.19
C LEU A 110 -9.05 -7.15 -13.28
N LEU A 111 -8.83 -5.89 -12.90
CA LEU A 111 -8.69 -4.76 -13.82
C LEU A 111 -7.23 -4.28 -13.86
N PRO A 112 -6.72 -3.83 -15.02
CA PRO A 112 -5.50 -3.04 -15.10
C PRO A 112 -5.55 -1.87 -14.11
N ASP A 113 -4.42 -1.59 -13.46
CA ASP A 113 -4.28 -0.54 -12.43
C ASP A 113 -5.35 -0.59 -11.34
N LEU A 114 -5.87 -1.78 -11.05
CA LEU A 114 -6.89 -2.01 -10.06
C LEU A 114 -8.17 -1.18 -10.37
N GLY A 115 -8.36 -0.77 -11.62
CA GLY A 115 -9.44 0.15 -12.03
C GLY A 115 -9.29 1.58 -11.49
N TYR A 116 -8.10 1.98 -11.01
CA TYR A 116 -7.77 3.40 -10.88
C TYR A 116 -7.64 4.03 -12.27
N TRP A 117 -7.96 5.32 -12.36
CA TRP A 117 -7.79 6.08 -13.59
C TRP A 117 -6.45 6.80 -13.52
N TYR A 118 -5.76 6.89 -14.66
CA TYR A 118 -4.54 7.67 -14.76
C TYR A 118 -4.87 9.17 -14.79
N ALA A 119 -4.28 9.92 -13.88
CA ALA A 119 -4.34 11.37 -13.85
C ALA A 119 -2.96 11.92 -14.21
N PRO A 120 -2.74 12.47 -15.42
CA PRO A 120 -1.45 13.01 -15.78
C PRO A 120 -1.07 14.18 -14.87
N ASP A 121 0.23 14.45 -14.79
CA ASP A 121 0.78 15.65 -14.17
C ASP A 121 0.17 16.94 -14.77
N GLY A 122 0.20 18.03 -14.01
CA GLY A 122 -0.43 19.30 -14.42
C GLY A 122 -1.90 19.40 -13.99
N ARG A 123 -2.28 18.73 -12.89
CA ARG A 123 -3.65 18.74 -12.36
C ARG A 123 -4.03 20.13 -11.85
N THR A 124 -5.27 20.55 -12.12
CA THR A 124 -5.87 21.74 -11.49
C THR A 124 -6.13 21.48 -10.00
N ALA A 125 -6.39 22.52 -9.21
CA ALA A 125 -6.72 22.39 -7.80
C ALA A 125 -7.92 21.45 -7.54
N GLU A 126 -8.95 21.48 -8.41
CA GLU A 126 -10.11 20.60 -8.28
C GLU A 126 -9.76 19.14 -8.60
N GLN A 127 -8.92 18.90 -9.62
CA GLN A 127 -8.44 17.57 -9.95
C GLN A 127 -7.52 17.02 -8.86
N GLN A 128 -6.67 17.87 -8.29
CA GLN A 128 -5.81 17.53 -7.17
C GLN A 128 -6.65 17.15 -5.93
N ALA A 129 -7.70 17.90 -5.62
CA ALA A 129 -8.58 17.57 -4.49
C ALA A 129 -9.24 16.19 -4.64
N LEU A 130 -9.61 15.80 -5.86
CA LEU A 130 -10.15 14.46 -6.14
C LEU A 130 -9.09 13.37 -6.05
N PHE A 131 -7.87 13.65 -6.52
CA PHE A 131 -6.72 12.76 -6.35
C PHE A 131 -6.44 12.52 -4.85
N GLU A 132 -6.32 13.58 -4.07
CA GLU A 132 -6.05 13.49 -2.63
C GLU A 132 -7.11 12.65 -1.91
N GLN A 133 -8.39 12.80 -2.25
CA GLN A 133 -9.46 11.99 -1.67
C GLN A 133 -9.26 10.48 -1.86
N VAL A 134 -8.84 10.05 -3.05
CA VAL A 134 -8.62 8.62 -3.34
C VAL A 134 -7.30 8.10 -2.75
N GLU A 135 -6.35 8.99 -2.50
CA GLU A 135 -5.01 8.69 -1.99
C GLU A 135 -4.91 8.64 -0.45
N ILE A 136 -5.91 9.14 0.29
CA ILE A 136 -5.87 9.14 1.77
C ILE A 136 -5.60 7.74 2.33
N LYS A 137 -6.30 6.72 1.82
CA LYS A 137 -6.17 5.33 2.32
C LYS A 137 -4.87 4.66 1.85
N PRO A 138 -4.50 4.68 0.56
CA PRO A 138 -3.19 4.22 0.10
C PRO A 138 -2.04 4.80 0.93
N GLN A 139 -1.97 6.13 1.04
CA GLN A 139 -0.85 6.79 1.70
C GLN A 139 -0.84 6.62 3.23
N ALA A 140 -2.01 6.48 3.87
CA ALA A 140 -2.06 6.07 5.28
C ALA A 140 -1.50 4.66 5.49
N ILE A 141 -1.80 3.72 4.59
CA ILE A 141 -1.29 2.34 4.67
C ILE A 141 0.19 2.26 4.30
N GLU A 142 0.62 3.02 3.29
CA GLU A 142 2.03 3.18 2.94
C GLU A 142 2.84 3.68 4.15
N TRP A 143 2.29 4.64 4.90
CA TRP A 143 2.94 5.12 6.13
C TRP A 143 3.03 4.03 7.21
N LEU A 144 1.99 3.20 7.38
CA LEU A 144 2.05 2.05 8.28
C LEU A 144 3.15 1.07 7.85
N PHE A 145 3.26 0.76 6.55
CA PHE A 145 4.30 -0.13 6.02
C PHE A 145 5.71 0.45 6.22
N ALA A 146 5.91 1.72 5.86
CA ALA A 146 7.19 2.40 6.01
C ALA A 146 7.61 2.42 7.49
N THR A 147 6.67 2.75 8.38
CA THR A 147 6.91 2.73 9.82
C THR A 147 7.27 1.32 10.27
N ALA A 148 6.59 0.27 9.81
CA ALA A 148 6.88 -1.13 10.12
C ALA A 148 8.32 -1.53 9.72
N PHE A 149 8.83 -1.03 8.60
CA PHE A 149 10.23 -1.22 8.19
C PHE A 149 11.23 -0.29 8.90
N GLY A 150 10.78 0.65 9.73
CA GLY A 150 11.63 1.67 10.35
C GLY A 150 12.11 2.73 9.35
N ARG A 151 11.36 2.96 8.27
CA ARG A 151 11.68 3.90 7.19
C ARG A 151 10.90 5.20 7.33
N LYS A 152 11.45 6.27 6.75
CA LYS A 152 10.75 7.55 6.62
C LYS A 152 9.67 7.44 5.55
N PHE A 153 8.52 8.04 5.83
CA PHE A 153 7.42 8.23 4.91
C PHE A 153 7.23 9.72 4.65
N ARG A 154 6.80 10.06 3.43
CA ARG A 154 6.40 11.40 3.03
C ARG A 154 5.16 11.27 2.16
N VAL A 155 4.18 12.12 2.43
CA VAL A 155 3.00 12.24 1.57
C VAL A 155 3.45 12.70 0.18
N SER A 156 2.99 12.00 -0.86
CA SER A 156 3.22 12.37 -2.25
C SER A 156 2.01 13.12 -2.78
N LEU A 157 2.20 14.36 -3.22
CA LEU A 157 1.16 15.13 -3.92
C LEU A 157 1.07 14.79 -5.39
N ASP A 158 2.08 14.11 -5.94
CA ASP A 158 2.15 13.57 -7.30
C ASP A 158 1.70 14.53 -8.41
N ASN A 159 2.11 15.80 -8.32
CA ASN A 159 1.73 16.84 -9.27
C ASN A 159 2.85 17.89 -9.32
N LEU A 160 3.85 17.61 -10.16
CA LEU A 160 5.10 18.38 -10.29
C LEU A 160 4.91 19.69 -11.05
N THR A 161 4.01 19.73 -12.03
CA THR A 161 3.79 20.91 -12.89
C THR A 161 2.43 21.58 -12.69
N GLY A 162 1.56 21.02 -11.86
CA GLY A 162 0.22 21.55 -11.57
C GLY A 162 0.10 22.33 -10.26
N ASP A 163 -1.14 22.59 -9.86
CA ASP A 163 -1.46 23.30 -8.62
C ASP A 163 -1.76 22.30 -7.50
N SER A 164 -0.71 21.91 -6.77
CA SER A 164 -0.77 20.94 -5.67
C SER A 164 -0.90 21.57 -4.28
N GLY A 165 -0.84 22.90 -4.18
CA GLY A 165 -0.78 23.60 -2.91
C GLY A 165 0.37 23.10 -2.01
N ASN A 166 0.19 23.17 -0.69
CA ASN A 166 1.18 22.71 0.30
C ASN A 166 0.85 21.33 0.90
N GLY A 167 -0.24 20.70 0.45
CA GLY A 167 -0.68 19.39 0.93
C GLY A 167 -1.08 19.32 2.41
N THR A 168 -1.21 20.43 3.13
CA THR A 168 -1.44 20.39 4.60
C THR A 168 -2.71 19.63 4.97
N GLN A 169 -3.83 19.93 4.29
CA GLN A 169 -5.10 19.23 4.52
C GLN A 169 -5.01 17.75 4.16
N PHE A 170 -4.32 17.42 3.06
CA PHE A 170 -4.14 16.03 2.66
C PHE A 170 -3.34 15.24 3.71
N LYS A 171 -2.24 15.80 4.21
CA LYS A 171 -1.48 15.20 5.32
C LYS A 171 -2.32 15.07 6.59
N ASP A 172 -3.17 16.05 6.91
CA ASP A 172 -4.11 15.96 8.05
C ASP A 172 -5.08 14.79 7.87
N HIS A 173 -5.63 14.60 6.66
CA HIS A 173 -6.52 13.50 6.34
C HIS A 173 -5.82 12.14 6.38
N VAL A 174 -4.59 12.03 5.87
CA VAL A 174 -3.76 10.82 5.96
C VAL A 174 -3.49 10.47 7.42
N PHE A 175 -3.10 11.44 8.24
CA PHE A 175 -2.88 11.24 9.68
C PHE A 175 -4.16 10.82 10.40
N ALA A 176 -5.27 11.51 10.14
CA ALA A 176 -6.57 11.14 10.71
C ALA A 176 -6.99 9.72 10.31
N GLN A 177 -6.71 9.29 9.07
CA GLN A 177 -7.01 7.93 8.62
C GLN A 177 -6.18 6.87 9.38
N VAL A 178 -4.90 7.15 9.67
CA VAL A 178 -4.09 6.28 10.55
C VAL A 178 -4.72 6.19 11.94
N GLN A 179 -5.12 7.32 12.54
CA GLN A 179 -5.79 7.33 13.84
C GLN A 179 -7.07 6.49 13.85
N ARG A 180 -7.88 6.58 12.79
CA ARG A 180 -9.10 5.77 12.64
C ARG A 180 -8.83 4.27 12.53
N TYR A 181 -7.73 3.86 11.90
CA TYR A 181 -7.34 2.44 11.87
C TYR A 181 -6.97 1.94 13.27
N PHE A 182 -6.27 2.74 14.08
CA PHE A 182 -5.91 2.38 15.45
C PHE A 182 -7.09 2.43 16.43
N SER A 183 -8.04 3.34 16.24
CA SER A 183 -9.23 3.45 17.10
C SER A 183 -10.28 2.38 16.82
N GLY A 184 -10.20 1.72 15.66
CA GLY A 184 -11.23 0.79 15.17
C GLY A 184 -12.44 1.47 14.53
N GLU A 185 -12.43 2.81 14.38
CA GLU A 185 -13.45 3.54 13.61
C GLU A 185 -13.42 3.15 12.12
N ALA A 186 -12.22 2.91 11.59
CA ALA A 186 -12.02 2.37 10.25
C ALA A 186 -11.38 0.98 10.33
N THR A 187 -11.89 0.04 9.56
CA THR A 187 -11.30 -1.29 9.42
C THR A 187 -10.07 -1.23 8.51
N LEU A 188 -8.92 -1.65 9.04
CA LEU A 188 -7.71 -1.85 8.22
C LEU A 188 -7.94 -3.02 7.24
N PRO A 189 -7.67 -2.86 5.93
CA PRO A 189 -7.83 -3.94 4.97
C PRO A 189 -7.03 -5.19 5.35
N ARG A 190 -7.63 -6.37 5.16
CA ARG A 190 -7.08 -7.66 5.61
C ARG A 190 -5.64 -7.87 5.14
N ASP A 191 -5.38 -7.64 3.85
CA ASP A 191 -4.07 -7.92 3.27
C ASP A 191 -3.03 -6.88 3.71
N ALA A 192 -3.44 -5.63 3.99
CA ALA A 192 -2.57 -4.62 4.61
C ALA A 192 -2.19 -5.02 6.04
N ALA A 193 -3.16 -5.45 6.85
CA ALA A 193 -2.92 -5.93 8.21
C ALA A 193 -1.98 -7.14 8.25
N LEU A 194 -2.19 -8.09 7.31
CA LEU A 194 -1.35 -9.27 7.17
C LEU A 194 0.09 -8.90 6.76
N PHE A 195 0.26 -7.96 5.83
CA PHE A 195 1.59 -7.51 5.43
C PHE A 195 2.33 -6.84 6.59
N ILE A 196 1.67 -5.94 7.34
CA ILE A 196 2.23 -5.32 8.54
C ILE A 196 2.67 -6.38 9.55
N HIS A 197 1.84 -7.39 9.79
CA HIS A 197 2.18 -8.48 10.70
C HIS A 197 3.48 -9.18 10.28
N TYR A 198 3.61 -9.58 9.02
CA TYR A 198 4.82 -10.24 8.52
C TYR A 198 6.06 -9.34 8.58
N ILE A 199 5.92 -8.05 8.25
CA ILE A 199 7.02 -7.08 8.39
C ILE A 199 7.45 -6.98 9.86
N CYS A 200 6.51 -6.83 10.79
CA CYS A 200 6.81 -6.70 12.22
C CYS A 200 7.53 -7.95 12.75
N VAL A 201 7.08 -9.14 12.38
CA VAL A 201 7.73 -10.41 12.75
C VAL A 201 9.18 -10.44 12.26
N CYS A 202 9.45 -10.06 11.02
CA CYS A 202 10.78 -10.17 10.42
C CYS A 202 11.74 -9.02 10.74
N THR A 203 11.22 -7.82 11.00
CA THR A 203 12.06 -6.60 11.08
C THR A 203 12.08 -5.97 12.47
N ARG A 204 11.11 -6.31 13.34
CA ARG A 204 10.86 -5.64 14.63
C ARG A 204 10.68 -6.60 15.81
N HIS A 205 11.18 -7.84 15.70
CA HIS A 205 10.98 -8.88 16.72
C HIS A 205 9.50 -9.15 17.06
N GLY A 206 8.60 -8.95 16.08
CA GLY A 206 7.16 -9.12 16.26
C GLY A 206 6.44 -8.00 17.00
N LEU A 207 7.13 -6.91 17.38
CA LEU A 207 6.49 -5.79 18.05
C LEU A 207 5.47 -5.10 17.11
N PRO A 208 4.18 -5.01 17.52
CA PRO A 208 3.17 -4.36 16.70
C PRO A 208 3.38 -2.84 16.69
N LEU A 209 2.94 -2.20 15.60
CA LEU A 209 2.90 -0.75 15.49
C LEU A 209 2.06 -0.14 16.61
N GLN A 210 2.47 1.03 17.10
CA GLN A 210 1.79 1.80 18.11
C GLN A 210 1.38 3.17 17.57
N LEU A 211 0.22 3.67 17.99
CA LEU A 211 -0.28 4.96 17.51
C LEU A 211 0.68 6.12 17.81
N ASN A 212 1.46 6.05 18.91
CA ASN A 212 2.42 7.09 19.28
C ASN A 212 3.66 7.17 18.37
N GLU A 213 3.85 6.21 17.46
CA GLU A 213 4.86 6.27 16.40
C GLU A 213 4.45 7.21 15.26
N PHE A 214 3.16 7.58 15.19
CA PHE A 214 2.59 8.42 14.16
C PHE A 214 2.31 9.80 14.75
N LYS A 215 2.98 10.82 14.19
CA LYS A 215 2.75 12.21 14.55
C LYS A 215 2.58 13.04 13.29
N ARG A 216 1.65 13.99 13.31
CA ARG A 216 1.31 14.77 12.13
C ARG A 216 2.52 15.54 11.58
N GLU A 217 3.39 16.03 12.45
CA GLU A 217 4.63 16.73 12.09
C GLU A 217 5.65 15.86 11.35
N LEU A 218 5.53 14.52 11.39
CA LEU A 218 6.41 13.63 10.61
C LEU A 218 6.05 13.61 9.12
N LEU A 219 4.90 14.17 8.74
CA LEU A 219 4.48 14.31 7.34
C LEU A 219 4.96 15.61 6.69
N ASP A 220 5.67 16.47 7.43
CA ASP A 220 6.14 17.77 6.92
C ASP A 220 7.54 17.75 6.28
#